data_AF-A0AAD2DNL8-F1
#
_entry.id   AF-A0AAD2DNL8-F1
#
_cell.length_a   1.000
_cell.length_b   1.000
_cell.length_c   1.000
_cell.angle_alpha   90.00
_cell.angle_beta   90.00
_cell.angle_gamma   90.00
#
_symmetry.space_group_name_H-M   'P 1'
#
loop_
_entity.id
_entity.type
_entity.pdbx_description
1 polymer ?
#
loop_
_entity_poly.entity_id
_entity_poly.type
_entity_poly.pdbx_seq_one_letter_code
_entity_poly.pdbx_strand_id
1 'polypeptide(L)'
;MHEHTQPSVIHKDIKTSNILLDSTFKAKISNFSTARPATCSMMLKVNVLAFQVVLLELLSGKKVMEAKDNGVVVMLWKEIKGILKDDDHREEKLRMWMDPYLKNSYPTEGALSLATLAKCAHQINPPRDQE
;
A
#
# COMPACT_ATOMS: atom_id res chain seq x y z
N MET A 1 9.86 4.11 -14.92
CA MET A 1 10.47 5.05 -13.95
C MET A 1 11.61 4.40 -13.16
N HIS A 2 11.47 3.18 -12.63
CA HIS A 2 12.61 2.51 -11.99
C HIS A 2 13.50 1.80 -13.02
N GLU A 3 12.88 1.05 -13.93
CA GLU A 3 13.61 0.20 -14.90
C GLU A 3 13.76 0.82 -16.30
N HIS A 4 12.79 1.64 -16.71
CA HIS A 4 12.64 2.11 -18.09
C HIS A 4 12.99 3.60 -18.28
N THR A 5 13.77 4.20 -17.37
CA THR A 5 14.31 5.56 -17.52
C THR A 5 15.81 5.55 -17.24
N GLN A 6 16.58 6.36 -17.96
CA GLN A 6 17.99 6.60 -17.66
C GLN A 6 18.23 8.08 -17.38
N PRO A 7 18.64 8.45 -16.15
CA PRO A 7 18.79 7.59 -14.97
C PRO A 7 17.44 7.08 -14.42
N SER A 8 17.47 6.05 -13.56
CA SER A 8 16.29 5.63 -12.79
C SER A 8 15.78 6.79 -11.94
N VAL A 9 14.46 6.95 -11.82
CA VAL A 9 13.84 8.07 -11.09
C VAL A 9 13.10 7.58 -9.86
N ILE A 10 13.29 8.24 -8.72
CA ILE A 10 12.45 8.08 -7.52
C ILE A 10 11.34 9.14 -7.56
N HIS A 11 10.12 8.75 -7.19
CA HIS A 11 8.96 9.66 -7.16
C HIS A 11 8.81 10.39 -5.82
N LYS A 12 9.10 9.70 -4.71
CA LYS A 12 9.04 10.18 -3.31
C LYS A 12 7.66 10.56 -2.76
N ASP A 13 6.68 10.86 -3.60
CA ASP A 13 5.32 11.21 -3.15
C ASP A 13 4.26 10.27 -3.76
N ILE A 14 4.46 8.95 -3.69
CA ILE A 14 3.44 7.99 -4.13
C ILE A 14 2.37 7.89 -3.03
N LYS A 15 1.14 8.25 -3.36
CA LYS A 15 -0.04 8.17 -2.49
C LYS A 15 -1.31 8.12 -3.33
N THR A 16 -2.43 7.68 -2.76
CA THR A 16 -3.70 7.54 -3.49
C THR A 16 -4.17 8.84 -4.14
N SER A 17 -3.96 10.01 -3.51
CA SER A 17 -4.33 11.30 -4.10
C SER A 17 -3.45 11.75 -5.28
N ASN A 18 -2.30 11.12 -5.48
CA ASN A 18 -1.42 11.35 -6.63
C ASN A 18 -1.60 10.29 -7.72
N ILE A 19 -2.54 9.34 -7.55
CA ILE A 19 -2.93 8.40 -8.58
C ILE A 19 -4.23 8.93 -9.20
N LEU A 20 -4.11 9.44 -10.41
CA LEU A 20 -5.24 9.99 -11.16
C LEU A 20 -5.84 8.89 -12.02
N LEU A 21 -7.15 8.97 -12.23
CA LEU A 21 -7.88 8.10 -13.14
C LEU A 21 -8.31 8.94 -14.35
N ASP A 22 -8.08 8.42 -15.56
CA ASP A 22 -8.66 9.02 -16.76
C ASP A 22 -10.10 8.53 -17.00
N SER A 23 -10.72 8.96 -18.10
CA SER A 23 -12.10 8.62 -18.45
C SER A 23 -12.37 7.13 -18.63
N THR A 24 -11.31 6.31 -18.77
CA THR A 24 -11.40 4.85 -18.88
C THR A 24 -11.07 4.14 -17.58
N PHE A 25 -10.96 4.89 -16.47
CA PHE A 25 -10.47 4.41 -15.18
C PHE A 25 -9.03 3.86 -15.24
N LYS A 26 -8.24 4.27 -16.24
CA LYS A 26 -6.83 3.92 -16.29
C LYS A 26 -6.04 4.80 -15.32
N ALA A 27 -5.34 4.17 -14.40
CA ALA A 27 -4.52 4.83 -13.40
C ALA A 27 -3.23 5.44 -13.99
N LYS A 28 -2.90 6.67 -13.58
CA LYS A 28 -1.67 7.39 -13.94
C LYS A 28 -1.09 8.06 -12.69
N ILE A 29 0.22 7.93 -12.50
CA ILE A 29 0.94 8.61 -11.40
C ILE A 29 1.10 10.10 -11.77
N SER A 30 0.88 10.98 -10.81
CA SER A 30 0.99 12.43 -10.93
C SER A 30 1.81 13.03 -9.79
N ASN A 31 2.02 14.35 -9.82
CA ASN A 31 2.80 15.12 -8.85
C ASN A 31 4.29 14.73 -8.77
N PHE A 32 5.02 14.94 -9.87
CA PHE A 32 6.46 14.72 -9.96
C PHE A 32 7.32 15.86 -9.35
N SER A 33 6.73 16.78 -8.58
CA SER A 33 7.43 17.95 -8.03
C SER A 33 8.63 17.57 -7.13
N THR A 34 8.57 16.41 -6.48
CA THR A 34 9.65 15.88 -5.63
C THR A 34 10.48 14.79 -6.31
N ALA A 35 10.17 14.45 -7.55
CA ALA A 35 10.82 13.37 -8.27
C ALA A 35 12.25 13.77 -8.66
N ARG A 36 13.18 12.81 -8.61
CA ARG A 36 14.58 13.05 -8.96
C ARG A 36 15.29 11.76 -9.41
N PRO A 37 16.42 11.85 -10.10
CA PRO A 37 17.29 10.71 -10.32
C PRO A 37 17.62 9.99 -9.00
N ALA A 38 17.49 8.67 -8.99
CA ALA A 38 17.92 7.85 -7.89
C ALA A 38 19.44 7.64 -7.97
N THR A 39 20.12 7.79 -6.85
CA THR A 39 21.58 7.59 -6.76
C THR A 39 21.94 6.20 -6.25
N CYS A 40 20.99 5.46 -5.66
CA CYS A 40 21.17 4.05 -5.29
C CYS A 40 19.83 3.29 -5.28
N SER A 41 19.89 1.96 -5.37
CA SER A 41 18.71 1.09 -5.38
C SER A 41 17.83 1.22 -4.12
N MET A 42 18.44 1.55 -2.97
CA MET A 42 17.70 1.75 -1.71
C MET A 42 16.67 2.89 -1.81
N MET A 43 16.95 3.93 -2.59
CA MET A 43 16.02 5.03 -2.80
C MET A 43 14.74 4.55 -3.50
N LEU A 44 14.86 3.67 -4.48
CA LEU A 44 13.71 3.13 -5.21
C LEU A 44 12.78 2.30 -4.30
N LYS A 45 13.32 1.70 -3.23
CA LYS A 45 12.52 0.95 -2.23
C LYS A 45 11.49 1.83 -1.52
N VAL A 46 11.74 3.13 -1.37
CA VAL A 46 10.76 4.06 -0.75
C VAL A 46 9.47 4.11 -1.56
N ASN A 47 9.56 4.13 -2.90
CA ASN A 47 8.39 4.09 -3.77
C ASN A 47 7.64 2.76 -3.65
N VAL A 48 8.35 1.65 -3.47
CA VAL A 48 7.73 0.33 -3.28
C VAL A 48 6.94 0.29 -1.98
N LEU A 49 7.52 0.80 -0.88
CA LEU A 49 6.82 0.91 0.41
C LEU A 49 5.57 1.80 0.30
N ALA A 50 5.69 2.95 -0.37
CA ALA A 50 4.57 3.85 -0.60
C ALA A 50 3.47 3.20 -1.46
N PHE A 51 3.84 2.39 -2.45
CA PHE A 51 2.88 1.63 -3.25
C PHE A 51 2.17 0.54 -2.42
N GLN A 52 2.85 -0.10 -1.47
CA GLN A 52 2.21 -1.05 -0.55
C GLN A 52 1.13 -0.38 0.32
N VAL A 53 1.37 0.85 0.78
CA VAL A 53 0.36 1.67 1.48
C VAL A 53 -0.84 1.92 0.58
N VAL A 54 -0.62 2.30 -0.69
CA VAL A 54 -1.69 2.47 -1.68
C VAL A 54 -2.51 1.18 -1.84
N LEU A 55 -1.88 0.01 -1.92
CA LEU A 55 -2.60 -1.26 -2.01
C LEU A 55 -3.50 -1.51 -0.79
N LEU A 56 -3.02 -1.21 0.42
CA LEU A 56 -3.86 -1.34 1.63
C LEU A 56 -5.08 -0.42 1.58
N GLU A 57 -4.89 0.82 1.14
CA GLU A 57 -6.00 1.77 1.00
C GLU A 57 -7.03 1.30 -0.04
N LEU A 58 -6.56 0.80 -1.19
CA LEU A 58 -7.43 0.30 -2.25
C LEU A 58 -8.20 -0.97 -1.85
N LEU A 59 -7.56 -1.91 -1.16
CA LEU A 59 -8.22 -3.16 -0.76
C LEU A 59 -9.26 -2.94 0.35
N SER A 60 -8.96 -2.05 1.29
CA SER A 60 -9.80 -1.82 2.47
C SER A 60 -10.83 -0.69 2.31
N GLY A 61 -10.65 0.18 1.31
CA GLY A 61 -11.43 1.41 1.15
C GLY A 61 -11.20 2.44 2.26
N LYS A 62 -10.16 2.26 3.09
CA LYS A 62 -9.87 3.09 4.28
C LYS A 62 -8.54 3.83 4.11
N LYS A 63 -8.39 4.98 4.75
CA LYS A 63 -7.09 5.66 4.84
C LYS A 63 -6.19 4.96 5.86
N VAL A 64 -4.91 4.80 5.52
CA VAL A 64 -3.94 4.10 6.40
C VAL A 64 -3.65 4.90 7.67
N MET A 65 -3.82 6.22 7.64
CA MET A 65 -3.65 7.11 8.80
C MET A 65 -4.93 7.91 9.01
N GLU A 66 -5.99 7.25 9.45
CA GLU A 66 -7.20 7.94 9.89
C GLU A 66 -7.31 7.81 11.40
N ALA A 67 -7.15 8.93 12.09
CA ALA A 67 -7.56 9.04 13.48
C ALA A 67 -9.09 9.05 13.48
N LYS A 68 -9.70 7.96 13.93
CA LYS A 68 -11.13 7.96 14.24
C LYS A 68 -11.39 8.95 15.38
N ASP A 69 -12.60 9.48 15.48
CA ASP A 69 -12.99 10.44 16.55
C ASP A 69 -12.76 9.91 17.97
N ASN A 70 -12.57 8.60 18.12
CA ASN A 70 -12.24 7.91 19.37
C ASN A 70 -10.71 7.77 19.64
N GLY A 71 -9.85 8.36 18.81
CA GLY A 71 -8.39 8.29 18.92
C GLY A 71 -7.75 6.96 18.51
N VAL A 72 -8.53 6.00 17.98
CA VAL A 72 -8.01 4.71 17.54
C VAL A 72 -7.34 4.86 16.17
N VAL A 73 -6.02 4.69 16.13
CA VAL A 73 -5.24 4.59 14.89
C VAL A 73 -5.42 3.20 14.31
N VAL A 74 -6.02 3.11 13.12
CA VAL A 74 -6.16 1.83 12.41
C VAL A 74 -4.84 1.45 11.74
N MET A 75 -4.18 0.40 12.23
CA MET A 75 -2.95 -0.12 11.63
C MET A 75 -3.28 -1.25 10.63
N LEU A 76 -3.70 -0.87 9.42
CA LEU A 76 -4.09 -1.81 8.36
C LEU A 76 -3.04 -2.90 8.09
N TRP A 77 -1.74 -2.57 8.18
CA TRP A 77 -0.66 -3.55 8.00
C TRP A 77 -0.63 -4.63 9.09
N LYS A 78 -1.04 -4.31 10.32
CA LYS A 78 -1.01 -5.24 11.45
C LYS A 78 -2.16 -6.23 11.32
N GLU A 79 -3.33 -5.73 10.92
CA GLU A 79 -4.52 -6.53 10.66
C GLU A 79 -4.26 -7.51 9.51
N ILE A 80 -3.81 -7.03 8.35
CA ILE A 80 -3.55 -7.90 7.19
C ILE A 80 -2.46 -8.93 7.48
N LYS A 81 -1.45 -8.58 8.27
CA LYS A 81 -0.41 -9.50 8.71
C LYS A 81 -0.96 -10.59 9.64
N GLY A 82 -1.94 -10.26 10.48
CA GLY A 82 -2.65 -11.23 11.31
C GLY A 82 -3.52 -12.17 10.47
N ILE A 83 -4.27 -11.63 9.52
CA ILE A 83 -5.12 -12.40 8.60
C ILE A 83 -4.27 -13.38 7.79
N LEU A 84 -3.18 -12.91 7.19
CA LEU A 84 -2.28 -13.73 6.37
C LEU A 84 -1.35 -14.66 7.19
N LYS A 85 -1.55 -14.80 8.50
CA LYS A 85 -0.87 -15.79 9.34
C LYS A 85 -1.82 -16.91 9.78
N ASP A 86 -3.12 -16.72 9.61
CA ASP A 86 -4.15 -17.67 9.98
C ASP A 86 -4.53 -18.51 8.76
N ASP A 87 -3.85 -19.63 8.56
CA ASP A 87 -4.06 -20.43 7.35
C ASP A 87 -5.45 -21.07 7.27
N ASP A 88 -6.10 -21.30 8.42
CA ASP A 88 -7.40 -21.94 8.48
C ASP A 88 -8.55 -21.00 8.07
N HIS A 89 -8.47 -19.71 8.44
CA HIS A 89 -9.57 -18.76 8.26
C HIS A 89 -9.20 -17.49 7.47
N ARG A 90 -8.01 -17.42 6.85
CA ARG A 90 -7.56 -16.20 6.15
C ARG A 90 -8.53 -15.69 5.10
N GLU A 91 -9.24 -16.55 4.38
CA GLU A 91 -10.17 -16.11 3.33
C GLU A 91 -11.40 -15.42 3.90
N GLU A 92 -12.04 -16.02 4.90
CA GLU A 92 -13.19 -15.44 5.59
C GLU A 92 -12.80 -14.12 6.26
N LYS A 93 -11.67 -14.12 6.99
CA LYS A 93 -11.15 -12.93 7.65
C LYS A 93 -10.78 -11.84 6.65
N LEU A 94 -10.21 -12.19 5.50
CA LEU A 94 -9.92 -11.24 4.43
C LEU A 94 -11.22 -10.64 3.89
N ARG A 95 -12.25 -11.46 3.64
CA ARG A 95 -13.56 -10.96 3.16
C ARG A 95 -14.20 -9.94 4.10
N MET A 96 -14.07 -10.16 5.41
CA MET A 96 -14.55 -9.20 6.41
C MET A 96 -13.70 -7.92 6.49
N TRP A 97 -12.43 -7.99 6.10
CA TRP A 97 -11.49 -6.88 6.18
C TRP A 97 -11.53 -5.96 4.94
N MET A 98 -11.81 -6.54 3.77
CA MET A 98 -11.92 -5.86 2.48
C MET A 98 -13.00 -4.76 2.49
N ASP A 99 -12.91 -3.84 1.54
CA ASP A 99 -13.87 -2.75 1.38
C ASP A 99 -15.32 -3.28 1.32
N PRO A 100 -16.20 -2.88 2.26
CA PRO A 100 -17.59 -3.35 2.30
C PRO A 100 -18.38 -2.95 1.04
N TYR A 101 -18.01 -1.88 0.36
CA TYR A 101 -18.68 -1.45 -0.88
C TYR A 101 -18.43 -2.41 -2.05
N LEU A 102 -17.40 -3.25 -1.99
CA LEU A 102 -17.17 -4.31 -2.99
C LEU A 102 -18.19 -5.45 -2.88
N LYS A 103 -18.90 -5.59 -1.76
CA LYS A 103 -19.94 -6.61 -1.54
C LYS A 103 -19.50 -8.04 -1.92
N ASN A 104 -18.25 -8.40 -1.61
CA ASN A 104 -17.64 -9.69 -1.99
C ASN A 104 -17.57 -9.96 -3.51
N SER A 105 -17.76 -8.94 -4.35
CA SER A 105 -17.69 -9.03 -5.81
C SER A 105 -16.27 -8.92 -6.34
N TYR A 106 -15.39 -9.82 -5.91
CA TYR A 106 -14.01 -9.92 -6.35
C TYR A 106 -13.48 -11.35 -6.23
N PRO A 107 -12.47 -11.73 -7.03
CA PRO A 107 -11.83 -13.03 -6.89
C PRO A 107 -10.96 -13.09 -5.62
N THR A 108 -11.25 -14.04 -4.73
CA THR A 108 -10.56 -14.19 -3.44
C THR A 108 -9.05 -14.41 -3.58
N GLU A 109 -8.63 -15.24 -4.55
CA GLU A 109 -7.20 -15.47 -4.82
C GLU A 109 -6.48 -14.19 -5.26
N GLY A 110 -7.15 -13.35 -6.06
CA GLY A 110 -6.64 -12.04 -6.46
C GLY A 110 -6.50 -11.10 -5.26
N ALA A 111 -7.51 -11.07 -4.38
CA ALA A 111 -7.45 -10.29 -3.14
C ALA A 111 -6.34 -10.77 -2.20
N LEU A 112 -6.16 -12.08 -2.02
CA LEU A 112 -5.06 -12.65 -1.23
C LEU A 112 -3.69 -12.31 -1.81
N SER A 113 -3.55 -12.36 -3.13
CA SER A 113 -2.30 -12.01 -3.82
C SER A 113 -1.95 -10.54 -3.59
N LEU A 114 -2.90 -9.62 -3.78
CA LEU A 114 -2.72 -8.20 -3.52
C LEU A 114 -2.44 -7.92 -2.03
N ALA A 115 -3.15 -8.58 -1.11
CA ALA A 115 -2.91 -8.49 0.33
C ALA A 115 -1.49 -8.94 0.71
N THR A 116 -0.98 -9.98 0.06
CA THR A 116 0.38 -10.49 0.27
C THR A 116 1.42 -9.47 -0.21
N LEU A 117 1.21 -8.84 -1.37
CA LEU A 117 2.07 -7.77 -1.86
C LEU A 117 2.07 -6.57 -0.90
N ALA A 118 0.90 -6.21 -0.36
CA ALA A 118 0.72 -5.13 0.60
C ALA A 118 1.38 -5.43 1.97
N LYS A 119 1.41 -6.70 2.40
CA LYS A 119 2.05 -7.15 3.65
C LYS A 119 3.57 -7.02 3.64
N CYS A 120 4.22 -7.10 2.47
CA CYS A 120 5.68 -7.16 2.33
C CYS A 120 6.44 -5.85 2.68
N ALA A 121 5.87 -4.98 3.51
CA ALA A 121 6.60 -3.88 4.14
C ALA A 121 7.65 -4.49 5.09
N HIS A 122 8.88 -4.63 4.60
CA HIS A 122 10.02 -4.99 5.45
C HIS A 122 10.17 -3.92 6.53
N GLN A 123 9.89 -4.31 7.78
CA GLN A 123 10.28 -3.67 9.04
C GLN A 123 10.59 -2.18 8.92
N ILE A 124 9.56 -1.33 9.02
CA ILE A 124 9.74 0.00 9.62
C ILE A 124 9.95 -0.24 11.11
N ASN A 125 11.12 -0.74 11.49
CA ASN A 125 11.65 -0.43 12.81
C ASN A 125 12.16 1.01 12.66
N PRO A 126 11.60 2.00 13.38
CA PRO A 126 12.32 3.26 13.52
C PRO A 126 13.73 2.93 14.06
N PRO A 127 14.78 3.68 13.66
CA PRO A 127 16.06 3.55 14.34
C PRO A 127 15.78 3.63 15.84
N ARG A 128 16.24 2.63 16.58
CA ARG A 128 16.29 2.73 18.03
C ARG A 128 17.19 3.93 18.30
N ASP A 129 16.60 5.03 18.75
CA ASP A 129 17.34 6.08 19.39
C ASP A 129 18.15 5.40 20.50
N GLN A 130 19.47 5.37 20.31
CA GLN A 130 20.42 4.99 21.33
C GLN A 130 20.56 6.22 22.24
N GLU A 131 19.87 6.18 23.38
CA GLU A 131 20.37 6.78 24.62
C GLU A 131 20.83 5.65 25.55
#